data_AF-A0A6I9MW02-F1
#
_entry.id   AF-A0A6I9MW02-F1
#
_cell.length_a   1.000
_cell.length_b   1.000
_cell.length_c   1.000
_cell.angle_alpha   90.00
_cell.angle_beta   90.00
_cell.angle_gamma   90.00
#
_symmetry.space_group_name_H-M   'P 1'
#
loop_
_entity.id
_entity.type
_entity.pdbx_description
1 polymer ?
#
loop_
_entity_poly.entity_id
_entity_poly.type
_entity_poly.pdbx_seq_one_letter_code
_entity_poly.pdbx_strand_id
1 'polypeptide(L)'
;GYLCYIGRGHSVFSQRLVNVDFLPLVPIKCARARELFCTVRTTIADLKTKFPMEQYYRFHEHWRFVLQRLVFLATFVVYLETEALVIREEVAKILGIEVVREKGFHLDVEDYLAGVLIMASELVSVMLISN
;
A
#
# COMPACT_ATOMS: atom_id res chain seq x y z
N GLY A 1 -14.86 19.77 44.68
CA GLY A 1 -13.56 20.42 44.47
C GLY A 1 -13.15 20.20 43.04
N TYR A 2 -12.70 21.28 42.37
CA TYR A 2 -12.28 21.36 40.95
C TYR A 2 -13.45 21.22 39.93
N LEU A 3 -14.45 22.11 39.87
CA LEU A 3 -14.42 23.34 39.04
C LEU A 3 -13.48 23.18 37.83
N CYS A 4 -13.98 22.79 36.65
CA CYS A 4 -14.71 23.60 35.67
C CYS A 4 -13.90 24.81 35.15
N TYR A 5 -13.80 24.91 33.82
CA TYR A 5 -13.33 26.04 32.98
C TYR A 5 -11.86 26.09 32.54
N ILE A 6 -11.45 25.23 31.59
CA ILE A 6 -10.84 25.59 30.29
C ILE A 6 -11.06 24.36 29.39
N GLY A 7 -11.74 24.34 28.25
CA GLY A 7 -12.47 25.35 27.52
C GLY A 7 -13.48 24.62 26.62
N ARG A 8 -14.62 25.27 26.40
CA ARG A 8 -15.82 24.82 25.68
C ARG A 8 -15.60 24.62 24.17
N GLY A 9 -14.50 24.00 23.75
CA GLY A 9 -14.12 23.80 22.34
C GLY A 9 -13.79 22.36 21.92
N HIS A 10 -13.39 21.48 22.85
CA HIS A 10 -12.99 20.11 22.48
C HIS A 10 -14.16 19.14 22.29
N SER A 11 -15.30 19.40 22.93
CA SER A 11 -16.51 18.56 22.85
C SER A 11 -17.15 18.54 21.46
N VAL A 12 -16.78 19.47 20.56
CA VAL A 12 -17.29 19.52 19.17
C VAL A 12 -16.34 18.84 18.18
N PHE A 13 -15.06 18.67 18.54
CA PHE A 13 -14.08 18.01 17.68
C PHE A 13 -14.10 16.49 17.84
N SER A 14 -14.32 16.00 19.07
CA SER A 14 -14.35 14.56 19.36
C SER A 14 -15.59 13.84 18.81
N GLN A 15 -16.67 14.57 18.53
CA GLN A 15 -17.87 14.00 17.88
C GLN A 15 -17.77 13.95 16.35
N ARG A 16 -16.79 14.64 15.74
CA ARG A 16 -16.63 14.65 14.28
C ARG A 16 -15.77 13.51 13.75
N LEU A 17 -15.01 12.81 14.61
CA LEU A 17 -14.21 11.64 14.23
C LEU A 17 -14.90 10.29 14.53
N VAL A 18 -16.19 10.31 14.87
CA VAL A 18 -17.06 9.11 14.85
C VAL A 18 -17.87 9.06 13.54
N ASN A 19 -17.74 10.05 12.65
CA ASN A 19 -18.44 10.06 11.38
C ASN A 19 -17.55 9.43 10.30
N VAL A 20 -17.98 8.30 9.72
CA VAL A 20 -18.37 8.07 8.31
C VAL A 20 -17.62 8.85 7.19
N ASP A 21 -16.48 9.47 7.45
CA ASP A 21 -15.68 10.26 6.51
C ASP A 21 -14.47 9.49 5.98
N PHE A 22 -14.14 8.33 6.57
CA PHE A 22 -13.11 7.45 6.02
C PHE A 22 -13.62 6.74 4.74
N LEU A 23 -14.87 6.26 4.74
CA LEU A 23 -15.48 5.54 3.61
C LEU A 23 -15.53 6.34 2.28
N PRO A 24 -15.95 7.62 2.23
CA PRO A 24 -15.99 8.36 0.96
C PRO A 24 -14.59 8.74 0.43
N LEU A 25 -13.56 8.73 1.29
CA LEU A 25 -12.16 8.97 0.91
C LEU A 25 -11.44 7.71 0.43
N VAL A 26 -11.91 6.51 0.80
CA VAL A 26 -11.36 5.23 0.32
C VAL A 26 -11.32 5.16 -1.21
N PRO A 27 -12.41 5.37 -1.97
CA PRO A 27 -12.37 5.27 -3.43
C PRO A 27 -11.48 6.35 -4.07
N ILE A 28 -11.40 7.54 -3.49
CA ILE A 28 -10.52 8.62 -3.97
C ILE A 28 -9.04 8.26 -3.76
N LYS A 29 -8.71 7.68 -2.61
CA LYS A 29 -7.35 7.18 -2.31
C LYS A 29 -6.99 5.98 -3.19
N CYS A 30 -7.95 5.07 -3.43
CA CYS A 30 -7.77 3.94 -4.34
C CYS A 30 -7.56 4.41 -5.79
N ALA A 31 -8.30 5.42 -6.25
CA ALA A 31 -8.12 6.01 -7.57
C ALA A 31 -6.71 6.62 -7.75
N ARG A 32 -6.24 7.39 -6.76
CA ARG A 32 -4.86 7.91 -6.75
C ARG A 32 -3.81 6.80 -6.71
N ALA A 33 -4.04 5.72 -5.95
CA ALA A 33 -3.14 4.57 -5.94
C ALA A 33 -3.09 3.89 -7.32
N ARG A 34 -4.22 3.78 -8.02
CA ARG A 34 -4.28 3.26 -9.40
C ARG A 34 -3.52 4.11 -10.41
N GLU A 35 -3.56 5.44 -10.30
CA GLU A 35 -2.71 6.33 -11.11
C GLU A 35 -1.22 6.12 -10.85
N LEU A 36 -0.83 5.93 -9.58
CA LEU A 36 0.54 5.62 -9.21
C LEU A 36 0.97 4.25 -9.79
N PHE A 37 0.09 3.24 -9.77
CA PHE A 37 0.39 1.94 -10.40
C PHE A 37 0.59 2.04 -11.91
N CYS A 38 -0.12 2.94 -12.59
CA CYS A 38 0.09 3.19 -14.02
C CYS A 38 1.50 3.74 -14.29
N THR A 39 1.91 4.75 -13.53
CA THR A 39 3.27 5.32 -13.61
C THR A 39 4.34 4.27 -13.30
N VAL A 40 4.11 3.45 -12.27
CA VAL A 40 5.00 2.38 -11.84
C VAL A 40 5.18 1.33 -12.93
N ARG A 41 4.08 0.89 -13.58
CA ARG A 41 4.15 -0.05 -14.70
C ARG A 41 5.02 0.48 -15.83
N THR A 42 4.85 1.74 -16.22
CA THR A 42 5.67 2.38 -17.25
C THR A 42 7.13 2.45 -16.81
N THR A 43 7.39 2.86 -15.58
CA THR A 43 8.75 2.95 -15.04
C THR A 43 9.44 1.58 -14.97
N ILE A 44 8.72 0.53 -14.59
CA ILE A 44 9.20 -0.85 -14.57
C ILE A 44 9.45 -1.36 -15.99
N ALA A 45 8.58 -1.04 -16.94
CA ALA A 45 8.78 -1.38 -18.35
C ALA A 45 10.03 -0.71 -18.92
N ASP A 46 10.25 0.58 -18.61
CA ASP A 46 11.46 1.31 -18.99
C ASP A 46 12.71 0.76 -18.27
N LEU A 47 12.58 0.31 -17.03
CA LEU A 47 13.67 -0.36 -16.29
C LEU A 47 14.04 -1.69 -16.95
N LYS A 48 13.06 -2.48 -17.40
CA LYS A 48 13.30 -3.76 -18.10
C LYS A 48 14.14 -3.58 -19.38
N THR A 49 14.00 -2.45 -20.10
CA THR A 49 14.76 -2.20 -21.33
C THR A 49 16.16 -1.64 -21.09
N LYS A 50 16.41 -1.06 -19.91
CA LYS A 50 17.67 -0.39 -19.58
C LYS A 50 18.75 -1.31 -18.99
N PHE A 51 18.40 -2.50 -18.50
CA PHE A 51 19.34 -3.36 -17.79
C PHE A 51 19.36 -4.80 -18.35
N PRO A 52 20.55 -5.37 -18.61
CA PRO A 52 20.67 -6.79 -18.93
C PRO A 52 20.31 -7.65 -17.71
N MET A 53 19.59 -8.75 -17.95
CA MET A 53 18.97 -9.59 -16.92
C MET A 53 19.97 -10.13 -15.87
N GLU A 54 21.25 -10.29 -16.24
CA GLU A 54 22.34 -10.71 -15.35
C GLU A 54 22.63 -9.74 -14.19
N GLN A 55 22.30 -8.45 -14.33
CA GLN A 55 22.57 -7.46 -13.28
C GLN A 55 21.38 -7.23 -12.33
N TYR A 56 20.32 -8.04 -12.43
CA TYR A 56 19.11 -7.91 -11.62
C TYR A 56 19.42 -7.86 -10.11
N TYR A 57 20.25 -8.77 -9.61
CA TYR A 57 20.60 -8.81 -8.18
C TYR A 57 21.42 -7.59 -7.73
N ARG A 58 22.21 -6.97 -8.61
CA ARG A 58 23.05 -5.81 -8.28
C ARG A 58 22.23 -4.55 -8.01
N PHE A 59 21.12 -4.39 -8.72
CA PHE A 59 20.20 -3.28 -8.54
C PHE A 59 19.00 -3.63 -7.67
N HIS A 60 18.94 -4.86 -7.14
CA HIS A 60 17.78 -5.33 -6.41
C HIS A 60 17.45 -4.48 -5.18
N GLU A 61 18.47 -4.05 -4.45
CA GLU A 61 18.30 -3.20 -3.27
C GLU A 61 17.66 -1.84 -3.59
N HIS A 62 17.87 -1.31 -4.81
CA HIS A 62 17.33 0.00 -5.19
C HIS A 62 15.81 -0.05 -5.38
N TRP A 63 15.28 -1.13 -5.94
CA TRP A 63 13.85 -1.29 -6.14
C TRP A 63 13.16 -2.08 -5.03
N ARG A 64 13.88 -2.75 -4.13
CA ARG A 64 13.31 -3.52 -3.01
C ARG A 64 12.36 -2.67 -2.16
N PHE A 65 12.83 -1.52 -1.69
CA PHE A 65 12.01 -0.63 -0.86
C PHE A 65 10.76 -0.11 -1.61
N VAL A 66 10.92 0.16 -2.90
CA VAL A 66 9.82 0.62 -3.75
C VAL A 66 8.81 -0.52 -3.96
N LEU A 67 9.26 -1.73 -4.28
CA LEU A 67 8.43 -2.91 -4.46
C LEU A 67 7.61 -3.23 -3.20
N GLN A 68 8.23 -3.22 -2.02
CA GLN A 68 7.50 -3.47 -0.77
C GLN A 68 6.39 -2.45 -0.53
N ARG A 69 6.64 -1.16 -0.81
CA ARG A 69 5.62 -0.10 -0.75
C ARG A 69 4.52 -0.28 -1.79
N LEU A 70 4.87 -0.72 -2.99
CA LEU A 70 3.91 -0.98 -4.06
C LEU A 70 3.02 -2.18 -3.75
N VAL A 71 3.59 -3.26 -3.21
CA VAL A 71 2.85 -4.42 -2.71
C VAL A 71 1.91 -3.99 -1.58
N PHE A 72 2.41 -3.22 -0.61
CA PHE A 72 1.59 -2.67 0.48
C PHE A 72 0.39 -1.92 -0.08
N LEU A 73 0.60 -0.96 -1.00
CA LEU A 73 -0.48 -0.18 -1.60
C LEU A 73 -1.45 -1.08 -2.38
N ALA A 74 -0.95 -2.05 -3.15
CA ALA A 74 -1.79 -2.91 -3.98
C ALA A 74 -2.68 -3.81 -3.13
N THR A 75 -2.08 -4.40 -2.09
CA THR A 75 -2.80 -5.24 -1.13
C THR A 75 -3.79 -4.40 -0.34
N PHE A 76 -3.41 -3.20 0.09
CA PHE A 76 -4.28 -2.30 0.86
C PHE A 76 -5.49 -1.82 0.06
N VAL A 77 -5.31 -1.43 -1.21
CA VAL A 77 -6.42 -1.04 -2.09
C VAL A 77 -7.42 -2.19 -2.27
N VAL A 78 -6.92 -3.40 -2.56
CA VAL A 78 -7.81 -4.56 -2.75
C VAL A 78 -8.48 -4.97 -1.44
N TYR A 79 -7.76 -4.89 -0.32
CA TYR A 79 -8.31 -5.15 1.01
C TYR A 79 -9.42 -4.14 1.35
N LEU A 80 -9.27 -2.86 0.99
CA LEU A 80 -10.34 -1.87 1.19
C LEU A 80 -11.55 -2.07 0.26
N GLU A 81 -11.34 -2.61 -0.94
CA GLU A 81 -12.42 -2.87 -1.91
C GLU A 81 -13.18 -4.18 -1.64
N THR A 82 -12.49 -5.22 -1.16
CA THR A 82 -13.02 -6.59 -1.09
C THR A 82 -12.94 -7.22 0.30
N GLU A 83 -12.30 -6.55 1.27
CA GLU A 83 -11.97 -7.07 2.61
C GLU A 83 -11.18 -8.39 2.58
N ALA A 84 -10.58 -8.73 1.44
CA ALA A 84 -9.85 -9.96 1.22
C ALA A 84 -8.35 -9.71 1.07
N LEU A 85 -7.55 -10.67 1.52
CA LEU A 85 -6.10 -10.63 1.33
C LEU A 85 -5.77 -10.97 -0.12
N VAL A 86 -5.05 -10.07 -0.79
CA VAL A 86 -4.69 -10.27 -2.19
C VAL A 86 -3.54 -11.25 -2.34
N ILE A 87 -3.65 -12.20 -3.27
CA ILE A 87 -2.60 -13.18 -3.54
C ILE A 87 -1.46 -12.58 -4.37
N ARG A 88 -0.25 -13.13 -4.21
CA ARG A 88 0.97 -12.65 -4.90
C ARG A 88 0.83 -12.51 -6.41
N GLU A 89 0.15 -13.46 -7.05
CA GLU A 89 -0.08 -13.43 -8.51
C GLU A 89 -0.91 -12.22 -8.93
N GLU A 90 -1.90 -11.84 -8.12
CA GLU A 90 -2.76 -10.72 -8.41
C GLU A 90 -2.04 -9.39 -8.16
N VAL A 91 -1.19 -9.31 -7.12
CA VAL A 91 -0.27 -8.17 -6.93
C VAL A 91 0.64 -8.02 -8.15
N ALA A 92 1.21 -9.12 -8.64
CA ALA A 92 2.10 -9.09 -9.79
C ALA A 92 1.38 -8.58 -11.04
N LYS A 93 0.13 -9.00 -11.28
CA LYS A 93 -0.72 -8.45 -12.35
C LYS A 93 -1.01 -6.96 -12.15
N ILE A 94 -1.34 -6.52 -10.94
CA ILE A 94 -1.58 -5.10 -10.62
C ILE A 94 -0.32 -4.26 -10.91
N LEU A 95 0.85 -4.75 -10.55
CA LEU A 95 2.12 -4.05 -10.76
C LEU A 95 2.70 -4.22 -12.17
N GLY A 96 2.15 -5.12 -13.01
CA GLY A 96 2.67 -5.39 -14.36
C GLY A 96 4.01 -6.13 -14.36
N ILE A 97 4.27 -6.92 -13.32
CA ILE A 97 5.49 -7.69 -13.13
C ILE A 97 5.19 -9.19 -13.23
N GLU A 98 6.22 -9.96 -13.56
CA GLU A 98 6.05 -11.41 -13.67
C GLU A 98 6.20 -12.06 -12.30
N VAL A 99 5.64 -13.26 -12.17
CA VAL A 99 5.76 -14.08 -10.96
C VAL A 99 6.96 -15.02 -11.07
N VAL A 100 7.38 -15.30 -12.32
CA VAL A 100 8.38 -16.30 -12.68
C VAL A 100 9.72 -15.60 -12.94
N ARG A 101 10.78 -16.10 -12.30
CA ARG A 101 12.15 -15.56 -12.40
C ARG A 101 12.71 -15.56 -13.82
N GLU A 102 12.35 -16.57 -14.61
CA GLU A 102 12.85 -16.78 -15.99
C GLU A 102 12.42 -15.69 -16.98
N LYS A 103 11.35 -14.96 -16.66
CA LYS A 103 10.86 -13.85 -17.49
C LYS A 103 11.45 -12.49 -17.07
N GLY A 104 12.46 -12.49 -16.21
CA GLY A 104 13.19 -11.30 -15.77
C GLY A 104 12.63 -10.70 -14.48
N PHE A 105 12.10 -9.48 -14.55
CA PHE A 105 11.67 -8.71 -13.38
C PHE A 105 10.47 -9.38 -12.70
N HIS A 106 10.73 -9.96 -11.52
CA HIS A 106 9.77 -10.81 -10.82
C HIS A 106 9.50 -10.32 -9.41
N LEU A 107 8.28 -10.58 -8.91
CA LEU A 107 7.94 -10.31 -7.52
C LEU A 107 8.46 -11.42 -6.60
N ASP A 108 9.46 -11.12 -5.80
CA ASP A 108 9.95 -12.04 -4.78
C ASP A 108 8.90 -12.24 -3.67
N VAL A 109 8.89 -13.43 -3.07
CA VAL A 109 7.99 -13.77 -1.97
C VAL A 109 8.33 -12.94 -0.74
N GLU A 110 9.61 -12.64 -0.50
CA GLU A 110 10.01 -11.79 0.62
C GLU A 110 9.40 -10.38 0.53
N ASP A 111 9.41 -9.79 -0.67
CA ASP A 111 8.86 -8.45 -0.90
C ASP A 111 7.34 -8.44 -0.81
N TYR A 112 6.69 -9.52 -1.27
CA TYR A 112 5.25 -9.71 -1.09
C TYR A 112 4.89 -9.76 0.40
N LEU A 113 5.56 -10.61 1.18
CA LEU A 113 5.28 -10.77 2.62
C LEU A 113 5.58 -9.49 3.40
N ALA A 114 6.66 -8.78 3.07
CA ALA A 114 6.99 -7.51 3.69
C ALA A 114 5.90 -6.45 3.44
N GLY A 115 5.39 -6.34 2.21
CA GLY A 115 4.29 -5.43 1.89
C GLY A 115 2.98 -5.76 2.62
N VAL A 116 2.65 -7.05 2.74
CA VAL A 116 1.48 -7.51 3.50
C VAL A 116 1.64 -7.23 5.00
N LEU A 117 2.83 -7.42 5.55
CA LEU A 117 3.11 -7.14 6.97
C LEU A 117 2.95 -5.65 7.28
N ILE A 118 3.45 -4.77 6.40
CA ILE A 118 3.26 -3.31 6.52
C ILE A 118 1.76 -2.98 6.52
N MET A 119 0.99 -3.60 5.63
CA MET A 119 -0.47 -3.42 5.57
C MET A 119 -1.15 -3.80 6.89
N ALA A 120 -0.82 -4.97 7.43
CA ALA A 120 -1.36 -5.43 8.70
C ALA A 120 -1.02 -4.47 9.85
N SER A 121 0.22 -3.95 9.89
CA SER A 121 0.63 -2.97 10.88
C SER A 121 -0.18 -1.68 10.83
N GLU A 122 -0.40 -1.13 9.62
CA GLU A 122 -1.20 0.08 9.43
C GLU A 122 -2.67 -0.13 9.84
N LEU A 123 -3.24 -1.29 9.51
CA LEU A 123 -4.60 -1.64 9.92
C LEU A 123 -4.74 -1.71 11.45
N VAL A 124 -3.78 -2.33 12.13
CA VAL A 124 -3.75 -2.39 13.60
C VAL A 124 -3.64 -0.99 14.20
N SER A 125 -2.78 -0.12 13.66
CA SER A 125 -2.67 1.27 14.13
C SER A 125 -3.99 2.04 13.99
N VAL A 126 -4.69 1.90 12.86
CA VAL A 126 -6.01 2.54 12.67
C VAL A 126 -7.05 1.97 13.64
N MET A 127 -7.02 0.66 13.90
CA MET A 127 -7.95 0.01 14.81
C MET A 127 -7.73 0.38 16.28
N LEU A 128 -6.47 0.48 16.72
CA LEU A 128 -6.12 0.86 18.10
C LEU A 128 -6.44 2.32 18.42
N ILE A 129 -6.40 3.22 17.43
CA ILE A 129 -6.82 4.62 17.60
C ILE A 129 -8.35 4.73 17.71
N SER A 130 -9.09 3.69 17.32
CA SER A 130 -10.56 3.64 17.32
C SER A 130 -11.18 3.06 18.61
N ASN A 131 -10.39 2.64 19.60
CA ASN A 131 -10.83 1.98 20.84
C ASN A 131 -10.38 2.79 22.06
#